data_AF-A0A8T4QBS1-F1
#
_entry.id   AF-A0A8T4QBS1-F1
#
_cell.length_a   1.000
_cell.length_b   1.000
_cell.length_c   1.000
_cell.angle_alpha   90.00
_cell.angle_beta   90.00
_cell.angle_gamma   90.00
#
_symmetry.space_group_name_H-M   'P 1'
#
loop_
_entity.id
_entity.type
_entity.pdbx_description
1 polymer ?
#
loop_
_entity_poly.entity_id
_entity_poly.type
_entity_poly.pdbx_seq_one_letter_code
_entity_poly.pdbx_strand_id
1 'polypeptide(L)'
;MDYKVKSVLVCRKKDPLADVEGDMPYMVEIKLFNVNDPHKTIEVPFLHLEYNNVMSVVFKGLEVKYLPRGSDLVLNDLEKVSISKVRSKVHNNYKIVIE
;
A
#
# COMPACT_ATOMS: atom_id res chain seq x y z
N MET A 1 -6.40 9.48 -7.51
CA MET A 1 -6.12 10.66 -6.65
C MET A 1 -4.63 10.86 -6.70
N ASP A 2 -4.17 12.09 -6.91
CA ASP A 2 -2.76 12.40 -7.10
C ASP A 2 -2.20 13.14 -5.89
N TYR A 3 -1.01 12.72 -5.44
CA TYR A 3 -0.34 13.29 -4.26
C TYR A 3 1.13 13.58 -4.58
N LYS A 4 1.63 14.72 -4.13
CA LYS A 4 3.08 14.97 -4.07
C LYS A 4 3.61 14.32 -2.80
N VAL A 5 4.59 13.44 -2.95
CA VAL A 5 5.16 12.61 -1.87
C VAL A 5 6.62 12.35 -2.19
N LYS A 6 7.44 12.07 -1.17
CA LYS A 6 8.78 11.50 -1.38
C LYS A 6 8.80 9.99 -1.22
N SER A 7 7.97 9.46 -0.32
CA SER A 7 7.86 8.02 -0.14
C SER A 7 6.44 7.56 0.22
N VAL A 8 6.19 6.29 -0.09
CA VAL A 8 4.93 5.58 0.18
C VAL A 8 5.28 4.31 0.93
N LEU A 9 4.65 4.08 2.08
CA LEU A 9 4.68 2.81 2.79
C LEU A 9 3.32 2.11 2.61
N VAL A 10 3.36 0.89 2.06
CA VAL A 10 2.20 0.01 1.91
C VAL A 10 2.35 -1.12 2.91
N CYS A 11 1.40 -1.24 3.83
CA CYS A 11 1.38 -2.28 4.86
C CYS A 11 0.15 -3.15 4.74
N ARG A 12 0.29 -4.43 5.11
CA ARG A 12 -0.87 -5.30 5.39
C ARG A 12 -1.27 -5.12 6.85
N LYS A 13 -2.52 -4.75 7.11
CA LYS A 13 -3.06 -4.78 8.47
C LYS A 13 -3.43 -6.22 8.78
N LYS A 14 -2.87 -6.78 9.86
CA LYS A 14 -3.20 -8.14 10.29
C LYS A 14 -4.63 -8.15 10.82
N ASP A 15 -5.47 -8.99 10.24
CA ASP A 15 -6.78 -9.33 10.79
C ASP A 15 -6.73 -10.80 11.22
N PRO A 16 -6.85 -11.11 12.53
CA PRO A 16 -6.81 -12.47 13.04
C PRO A 16 -7.83 -13.41 12.40
N LEU A 17 -8.96 -12.89 11.90
CA LEU A 17 -10.00 -13.69 11.25
C LEU A 17 -9.62 -13.97 9.78
N ALA A 18 -9.03 -12.99 9.08
CA ALA A 18 -8.64 -13.14 7.69
C ALA A 18 -7.47 -14.12 7.48
N ASP A 19 -6.57 -14.21 8.46
CA ASP A 19 -5.42 -15.13 8.41
C ASP A 19 -5.81 -16.61 8.68
N VAL A 20 -7.04 -16.89 9.12
CA VAL A 20 -7.55 -18.24 9.42
C VAL A 20 -8.33 -18.85 8.25
N GLU A 21 -9.08 -18.05 7.50
CA GLU A 21 -9.95 -18.57 6.41
C GLU A 21 -9.35 -18.51 5.01
N GLY A 22 -8.10 -18.06 4.84
CA GLY A 22 -7.29 -18.21 3.61
C GLY A 22 -7.75 -17.40 2.37
N ASP A 23 -9.04 -17.03 2.28
CA ASP A 23 -9.66 -16.38 1.12
C ASP A 23 -10.26 -14.99 1.43
N MET A 24 -10.07 -14.47 2.65
CA MET A 24 -10.58 -13.15 2.99
C MET A 24 -9.69 -12.03 2.40
N PRO A 25 -10.31 -11.02 1.78
CA PRO A 25 -9.55 -9.92 1.20
C PRO A 25 -8.93 -9.04 2.30
N TYR A 26 -7.66 -8.70 2.12
CA TYR A 26 -6.87 -8.06 3.17
C TYR A 26 -7.21 -6.58 3.35
N MET A 27 -7.02 -6.11 4.59
CA MET A 27 -6.92 -4.69 4.88
C MET A 27 -5.53 -4.19 4.52
N VAL A 28 -5.47 -3.14 3.70
CA VAL A 28 -4.22 -2.51 3.25
C VAL A 28 -4.19 -1.07 3.73
N GLU A 29 -3.07 -0.69 4.34
CA GLU A 29 -2.77 0.68 4.73
C GLU A 29 -1.76 1.28 3.75
N ILE A 30 -2.04 2.47 3.24
CA ILE A 30 -1.11 3.26 2.42
C ILE A 30 -0.80 4.55 3.17
N LYS A 31 0.47 4.74 3.50
CA LYS A 31 0.99 5.85 4.30
C LYS A 31 1.91 6.69 3.41
N LEU A 32 1.65 8.00 3.35
CA LEU A 32 2.39 8.94 2.51
C LEU A 32 3.29 9.83 3.35
N PHE A 33 4.53 10.06 2.90
CA PHE A 33 5.53 10.82 3.64
C PHE A 33 6.24 11.86 2.75
N ASN A 34 6.71 12.94 3.38
CA ASN A 34 7.50 14.00 2.76
C ASN A 34 9.01 13.76 2.85
N VAL A 35 9.41 12.59 3.37
CA VAL A 35 10.80 12.14 3.51
C VAL A 35 10.96 10.75 2.91
N ASN A 36 12.17 10.42 2.48
CA ASN A 36 12.56 9.06 2.14
C ASN A 36 12.89 8.26 3.41
N ASP A 37 12.79 6.94 3.32
CA ASP A 37 13.06 5.99 4.40
C ASP A 37 12.42 6.40 5.74
N PRO A 38 11.10 6.62 5.79
CA PRO A 38 10.43 7.13 7.00
C PRO A 38 10.60 6.19 8.20
N HIS A 39 10.84 4.89 7.96
CA HIS A 39 11.14 3.90 9.00
C HIS A 39 12.49 4.09 9.71
N LYS A 40 13.37 4.96 9.17
CA LYS A 40 14.65 5.34 9.79
C LYS A 40 14.58 6.70 10.48
N THR A 41 13.42 7.35 10.47
CA THR A 41 13.22 8.68 11.04
C THR A 41 12.09 8.65 12.08
N ILE A 42 11.80 9.81 12.70
CA ILE A 42 10.66 10.00 13.60
C ILE A 42 9.45 10.61 12.89
N GLU A 43 9.52 10.78 11.55
CA GLU A 43 8.45 11.41 10.79
C GLU A 43 7.22 10.49 10.73
N VAL A 44 6.06 11.10 10.99
CA VAL A 44 4.76 10.45 10.85
C VAL A 44 4.21 10.68 9.44
N PRO A 45 3.37 9.77 8.92
CA PRO A 45 2.76 9.99 7.61
C PRO A 45 1.87 11.21 7.65
N PHE A 46 1.98 12.07 6.64
CA PHE A 46 1.10 13.23 6.52
C PHE A 46 -0.29 12.83 6.00
N LEU A 47 -0.40 11.67 5.35
CA LEU A 47 -1.66 11.06 4.95
C LEU A 47 -1.63 9.56 5.18
N HIS A 48 -2.69 9.06 5.79
CA HIS A 48 -2.92 7.63 6.01
C HIS A 48 -4.23 7.22 5.37
N LEU A 49 -4.17 6.27 4.43
CA LEU A 49 -5.31 5.74 3.70
C LEU A 49 -5.51 4.27 4.06
N GLU A 50 -6.70 3.92 4.54
CA GLU A 50 -7.06 2.54 4.86
C GLU A 50 -8.05 2.00 3.81
N TYR A 51 -7.76 0.81 3.30
CA TYR A 51 -8.59 0.14 2.31
C TYR A 51 -8.96 -1.27 2.77
N ASN A 52 -10.26 -1.55 2.75
CA ASN A 52 -10.82 -2.86 3.03
C ASN A 52 -11.13 -3.62 1.73
N ASN A 53 -11.19 -4.94 1.84
CA ASN A 53 -11.49 -5.86 0.74
C ASN A 53 -10.52 -5.73 -0.45
N VAL A 54 -9.22 -5.62 -0.15
CA VAL A 54 -8.17 -5.50 -1.16
C VAL A 54 -7.60 -6.88 -1.48
N MET A 55 -7.68 -7.27 -2.75
CA MET A 55 -7.10 -8.52 -3.25
C MET A 55 -5.62 -8.37 -3.57
N SER A 56 -5.23 -7.23 -4.15
CA SER A 56 -3.83 -6.95 -4.46
C SER A 56 -3.56 -5.45 -4.61
N VAL A 57 -2.29 -5.08 -4.41
CA VAL A 57 -1.74 -3.76 -4.74
C VAL A 57 -0.80 -3.92 -5.93
N VAL A 58 -0.97 -3.07 -6.94
CA VAL A 58 -0.18 -3.09 -8.17
C VAL A 58 0.59 -1.78 -8.28
N PHE A 59 1.91 -1.89 -8.37
CA PHE A 59 2.80 -0.75 -8.62
C PHE A 59 3.17 -0.72 -10.09
N LYS A 60 3.03 0.43 -10.75
CA LYS A 60 3.48 0.61 -12.13
C LYS A 60 4.69 1.53 -12.18
N GLY A 61 5.60 1.26 -13.12
CA GLY A 61 6.76 2.13 -13.37
C GLY A 61 7.87 2.08 -12.31
N LEU A 62 7.87 1.08 -11.43
CA LEU A 62 8.84 0.98 -10.33
C LEU A 62 9.61 -0.34 -10.34
N GLU A 63 10.92 -0.27 -10.08
CA GLU A 63 11.73 -1.42 -9.66
C GLU A 63 11.58 -1.62 -8.14
N VAL A 64 10.63 -2.46 -7.75
CA VAL A 64 10.33 -2.71 -6.33
C VAL A 64 11.35 -3.67 -5.72
N LYS A 65 11.99 -3.27 -4.62
CA LYS A 65 12.83 -4.16 -3.79
C LYS A 65 11.99 -4.77 -2.67
N TYR A 66 11.73 -6.07 -2.76
CA TYR A 66 10.94 -6.84 -1.81
C TYR A 66 11.80 -7.28 -0.61
N LEU A 67 11.30 -7.08 0.62
CA LEU A 67 11.97 -7.55 1.84
C LEU A 67 11.32 -8.86 2.33
N PRO A 68 12.07 -9.97 2.43
CA PRO A 68 11.53 -11.31 2.65
C PRO A 68 10.92 -11.59 4.04
N ARG A 69 10.84 -10.58 4.94
CA ARG A 69 10.07 -10.68 6.20
C ARG A 69 8.66 -10.04 6.14
N GLY A 70 8.21 -9.62 4.95
CA GLY A 70 7.00 -10.22 4.39
C GLY A 70 5.65 -9.48 4.41
N SER A 71 5.52 -8.19 4.73
CA SER A 71 4.20 -7.53 4.56
C SER A 71 4.22 -6.06 4.17
N ASP A 72 5.37 -5.40 4.28
CA ASP A 72 5.47 -3.96 4.13
C ASP A 72 6.39 -3.60 2.97
N LEU A 73 5.96 -2.65 2.14
CA LEU A 73 6.71 -2.13 1.01
C LEU A 73 6.90 -0.63 1.18
N VAL A 74 8.15 -0.17 1.17
CA VAL A 74 8.49 1.25 1.11
C VAL A 74 8.96 1.57 -0.30
N LEU A 75 8.31 2.53 -0.93
CA LEU A 75 8.73 3.15 -2.18
C LEU A 75 9.32 4.52 -1.86
N ASN A 76 10.55 4.78 -2.27
CA ASN A 76 11.25 6.03 -2.06
C ASN A 76 11.48 6.78 -3.37
N ASP A 77 12.01 8.00 -3.24
CA ASP A 77 12.46 8.83 -4.36
C ASP A 77 11.34 9.14 -5.35
N LEU A 78 10.12 9.22 -4.83
CA LEU A 78 8.96 9.64 -5.59
C LEU A 78 8.93 11.17 -5.66
N GLU A 79 8.41 11.70 -6.76
CA GLU A 79 8.01 13.11 -6.83
C GLU A 79 6.49 13.26 -6.63
N LYS A 80 5.76 12.26 -7.10
CA LYS A 80 4.31 12.15 -7.04
C LYS A 80 3.88 10.69 -7.05
N VAL A 81 2.65 10.46 -6.62
CA VAL A 81 1.98 9.17 -6.73
C VAL A 81 0.51 9.36 -7.10
N SER A 82 0.01 8.53 -8.01
CA SER A 82 -1.40 8.40 -8.32
C SER A 82 -1.95 7.11 -7.74
N ILE A 83 -3.00 7.22 -6.93
CA ILE A 83 -3.66 6.08 -6.28
C ILE A 83 -5.07 5.94 -6.85
N SER A 84 -5.40 4.76 -7.36
CA SER A 84 -6.74 4.43 -7.86
C SER A 84 -7.24 3.08 -7.35
N LYS A 85 -8.55 2.98 -7.13
CA LYS A 85 -9.23 1.76 -6.66
C LYS A 85 -10.05 1.18 -7.81
N VAL A 86 -9.72 -0.03 -8.23
CA VAL A 86 -10.36 -0.73 -9.34
C VAL A 86 -11.15 -1.92 -8.82
N ARG A 87 -12.45 -2.00 -9.11
CA ARG A 87 -13.30 -3.13 -8.73
C ARG A 87 -13.08 -4.30 -9.71
N SER A 88 -12.84 -5.49 -9.18
CA SER A 88 -12.82 -6.71 -9.99
C SER A 88 -14.25 -7.10 -10.37
N LYS A 89 -14.46 -7.52 -11.63
CA LYS A 89 -15.77 -8.00 -12.09
C LYS A 89 -16.05 -9.45 -11.70
N VAL A 90 -15.00 -10.21 -11.38
CA VAL A 90 -15.07 -11.68 -11.16
C VAL A 90 -15.27 -12.01 -9.67
N HIS A 91 -14.62 -11.25 -8.80
CA HIS A 91 -14.74 -11.37 -7.34
C HIS A 91 -15.16 -9.99 -6.83
N ASN A 92 -16.01 -9.91 -5.81
CA ASN A 92 -16.53 -8.64 -5.26
C ASN A 92 -15.46 -7.84 -4.46
N ASN A 93 -14.23 -7.84 -4.96
CA ASN A 93 -13.02 -7.34 -4.32
C ASN A 93 -12.39 -6.22 -5.16
N TYR A 94 -11.42 -5.52 -4.58
CA TYR A 94 -10.76 -4.38 -5.20
C TYR A 94 -9.27 -4.60 -5.38
N LYS A 95 -8.71 -3.95 -6.40
CA LYS A 95 -7.27 -3.76 -6.61
C LYS A 95 -6.93 -2.30 -6.38
N ILE A 96 -5.80 -2.04 -5.71
CA ILE A 96 -5.23 -0.70 -5.61
C ILE A 96 -4.12 -0.60 -6.65
N VAL A 97 -4.17 0.44 -7.48
CA VAL A 97 -3.11 0.76 -8.43
C VAL A 97 -2.40 2.01 -7.96
N ILE A 98 -1.07 1.93 -7.91
CA ILE A 98 -0.15 2.99 -7.51
C ILE A 98 0.79 3.25 -8.69
N GLU A 99 0.78 4.47 -9.21
CA GLU A 99 1.58 4.93 -10.38
C GLU A 99 2.40 6.19 -10.05
#